data_AF-A0AAJ5C1V1-F1
#
_entry.id   AF-A0AAJ5C1V1-F1
#
_cell.length_a   1.000
_cell.length_b   1.000
_cell.length_c   1.000
_cell.angle_alpha   90.00
_cell.angle_beta   90.00
_cell.angle_gamma   90.00
#
_symmetry.space_group_name_H-M   'P 1'
#
loop_
_entity.id
_entity.type
_entity.pdbx_description
1 polymer ?
#
loop_
_entity_poly.entity_id
_entity_poly.type
_entity_poly.pdbx_seq_one_letter_code
_entity_poly.pdbx_strand_id
1 'polypeptide(L)'
;MEIQIKRIYEPPSPLDGYRVLIDRIWPRGVKKNGAKLDEWNKDIAPSTELRKWFGHIPERFDEFSLRYQTELDSQKNDLLRLGNIAQK
;
A
#
# COMPACT_ATOMS: atom_id res chain seq x y z
N MET A 1 -4.98 -17.88 -0.84
CA MET A 1 -4.97 -16.41 -0.96
C MET A 1 -3.66 -15.94 -0.37
N GLU A 2 -2.71 -15.55 -1.22
CA GLU A 2 -1.38 -15.14 -0.80
C GLU A 2 -1.22 -13.66 -1.18
N ILE A 3 -1.25 -12.78 -0.19
CA ILE A 3 -0.89 -11.37 -0.39
C ILE A 3 0.63 -11.30 -0.23
N GLN A 4 1.31 -10.86 -1.27
CA GLN A 4 2.76 -10.75 -1.28
C GLN A 4 3.20 -9.30 -1.17
N ILE A 5 4.29 -9.08 -0.43
CA ILE A 5 4.93 -7.76 -0.34
C ILE A 5 6.13 -7.78 -1.30
N LYS A 6 6.16 -6.81 -2.20
CA LYS A 6 7.25 -6.61 -3.16
C LYS A 6 7.66 -5.15 -3.19
N ARG A 7 8.95 -4.86 -3.21
CA ARG A 7 9.41 -3.46 -3.30
C ARG A 7 9.12 -2.94 -4.70
N ILE A 8 8.67 -1.69 -4.79
CA ILE A 8 8.43 -1.01 -6.08
C ILE A 8 9.67 -0.91 -6.98
N TYR A 9 10.87 -1.04 -6.40
CA TYR A 9 12.14 -1.01 -7.13
C TYR A 9 12.51 -2.36 -7.74
N GLU A 10 11.85 -3.45 -7.34
CA GLU A 10 12.05 -4.76 -7.93
C GLU A 10 11.33 -4.85 -9.29
N PRO A 11 11.93 -5.53 -10.28
CA PRO A 11 11.34 -5.61 -11.61
C PRO A 11 9.99 -6.34 -11.58
N PRO A 12 9.02 -5.91 -12.40
CA PRO A 12 7.76 -6.64 -12.56
C PRO A 12 8.00 -8.09 -12.97
N SER A 13 7.24 -9.00 -12.39
CA SER A 13 7.22 -10.42 -12.75
C SER A 13 5.83 -10.82 -13.24
N PRO A 14 5.72 -11.74 -14.22
CA PRO A 14 4.43 -12.34 -14.59
C PRO A 14 3.72 -13.04 -13.43
N LEU A 15 4.44 -13.42 -12.37
CA LEU A 15 3.90 -14.06 -11.18
C LEU A 15 3.35 -13.07 -10.14
N ASP A 16 3.51 -11.76 -10.36
CA ASP A 16 3.06 -10.75 -9.39
C ASP A 16 1.54 -10.60 -9.30
N GLY A 17 0.78 -11.17 -10.25
CA GLY A 17 -0.68 -11.04 -10.30
C GLY A 17 -1.13 -9.57 -10.39
N TYR A 18 -2.10 -9.19 -9.55
CA TYR A 18 -2.59 -7.81 -9.46
C TYR A 18 -1.68 -6.95 -8.58
N ARG A 19 -1.07 -5.91 -9.16
CA ARG A 19 -0.07 -5.07 -8.50
C ARG A 19 -0.66 -3.72 -8.11
N VAL A 20 -0.84 -3.54 -6.81
CA VAL A 20 -1.31 -2.28 -6.21
C VAL A 20 -0.20 -1.60 -5.41
N LEU A 21 -0.01 -0.30 -5.62
CA LEU A 21 0.80 0.55 -4.76
C LEU A 21 -0.11 1.23 -3.74
N ILE A 22 0.17 1.02 -2.45
CA ILE A 22 -0.50 1.69 -1.33
C ILE A 22 0.46 2.70 -0.72
N ASP A 23 0.47 3.91 -1.26
CA ASP A 23 1.22 5.05 -0.74
C ASP A 23 0.57 6.34 -1.25
N ARG A 24 0.74 7.46 -0.55
CA ARG A 24 0.32 8.78 -1.07
C ARG A 24 1.39 9.44 -1.94
N ILE A 25 2.62 8.95 -1.86
CA ILE A 25 3.78 9.49 -2.55
C ILE A 25 4.24 8.51 -3.62
N TRP A 26 4.46 9.02 -4.82
CA TRP A 26 5.04 8.22 -5.88
C TRP A 26 6.54 7.97 -5.59
N PRO A 27 7.03 6.72 -5.69
CA PRO A 27 8.43 6.39 -5.39
C PRO A 27 9.41 7.11 -6.31
N ARG A 28 10.47 7.68 -5.71
CA ARG A 28 11.49 8.43 -6.43
C ARG A 28 12.25 7.50 -7.38
N GLY A 29 12.56 8.01 -8.58
CA GLY A 29 13.32 7.25 -9.59
C GLY A 29 12.53 6.15 -10.32
N VAL A 30 11.26 5.92 -9.97
CA VAL A 30 10.41 4.94 -10.65
C VAL A 30 9.57 5.64 -11.72
N LYS A 31 9.66 5.19 -12.97
CA LYS A 31 8.76 5.65 -14.04
C LYS A 31 7.42 4.94 -13.93
N LYS A 32 6.29 5.66 -14.01
CA LYS A 32 4.93 5.08 -13.97
C LYS A 32 4.75 3.89 -14.93
N ASN A 33 5.16 4.04 -16.19
CA ASN A 33 5.03 2.97 -17.19
C ASN A 33 5.95 1.77 -16.94
N GLY A 34 7.10 1.98 -16.27
CA GLY A 34 8.04 0.92 -15.90
C GLY A 34 7.61 0.15 -14.65
N ALA A 35 6.83 0.81 -13.79
CA ALA A 35 6.35 0.22 -12.55
C ALA A 35 5.34 -0.90 -12.76
N LYS A 36 4.65 -0.97 -13.91
CA LYS A 36 3.66 -2.02 -14.27
C LYS A 36 2.69 -2.31 -13.11
N LEU A 37 2.13 -1.25 -12.53
CA LEU A 37 1.09 -1.34 -11.51
C LEU A 37 -0.27 -1.33 -12.20
N ASP A 38 -1.19 -2.13 -11.67
CA ASP A 38 -2.60 -2.08 -12.03
C ASP A 38 -3.32 -0.94 -11.33
N GLU A 39 -2.87 -0.58 -10.12
CA GLU A 39 -3.50 0.45 -9.30
C GLU A 39 -2.49 1.21 -8.42
N TRP A 40 -2.75 2.50 -8.21
CA TRP A 40 -2.13 3.31 -7.16
C TRP A 40 -3.22 3.78 -6.21
N ASN A 41 -3.47 3.01 -5.15
CA ASN A 41 -4.53 3.28 -4.18
C ASN A 41 -3.99 4.16 -3.04
N LYS A 42 -4.50 5.38 -2.97
CA LYS A 42 -4.13 6.35 -1.92
C LYS A 42 -5.12 6.39 -0.77
N ASP A 43 -6.32 5.88 -1.00
CA ASP A 43 -7.47 5.99 -0.10
C ASP A 43 -7.27 5.10 1.12
N ILE A 44 -6.69 3.92 0.92
CA ILE A 44 -6.28 3.04 2.01
C ILE A 44 -4.85 3.29 2.49
N ALA A 45 -4.10 4.24 1.91
CA ALA A 45 -2.76 4.58 2.41
C ALA A 45 -2.85 5.42 3.71
N PRO A 46 -1.86 5.32 4.62
CA PRO A 46 -1.88 6.06 5.88
C PRO A 46 -1.99 7.56 5.65
N SER A 47 -2.63 8.26 6.58
CA SER A 47 -2.85 9.70 6.45
C SER A 47 -1.56 10.49 6.30
N THR A 48 -1.63 11.69 5.71
CA THR A 48 -0.45 12.56 5.60
C THR A 48 0.07 12.91 7.00
N GLU A 49 -0.85 13.14 7.92
CA GLU A 49 -0.65 13.42 9.33
C GLU A 49 0.02 12.22 10.02
N LEU A 50 -0.56 11.02 9.88
CA LEU A 50 -0.03 9.80 10.49
C LEU A 50 1.34 9.41 9.93
N ARG A 51 1.54 9.53 8.61
CA ARG A 51 2.83 9.27 7.96
C ARG A 51 3.92 10.23 8.47
N LYS A 52 3.59 11.52 8.62
CA LYS A 52 4.50 12.53 9.20
C LYS A 52 4.79 12.23 10.67
N TRP A 53 3.78 11.84 11.44
CA TRP A 53 3.93 11.47 12.85
C TRP A 53 4.82 10.25 13.04
N PHE A 54 4.65 9.20 12.21
CA PHE A 54 5.51 8.02 12.26
C PHE A 54 6.97 8.38 12.00
N GLY A 55 7.23 9.21 10.98
CA GLY A 55 8.55 9.79 10.73
C GLY A 55 9.67 8.77 10.51
N HIS A 56 9.33 7.52 10.19
CA HIS A 56 10.25 6.38 10.10
C HIS A 56 11.01 6.07 11.42
N ILE A 57 10.41 6.41 12.56
CA ILE A 57 10.96 6.11 13.89
C ILE A 57 10.53 4.69 14.27
N PRO A 58 11.44 3.70 14.33
CA PRO A 58 11.09 2.29 14.56
C PRO A 58 10.29 2.08 15.85
N GLU A 59 10.60 2.83 16.91
CA GLU A 59 9.95 2.75 18.21
C GLU A 59 8.47 3.16 18.17
N ARG A 60 8.04 3.89 17.11
CA ARG A 60 6.64 4.29 16.91
C ARG A 60 5.85 3.28 16.07
N PHE A 61 6.46 2.21 15.59
CA PHE A 61 5.84 1.33 14.61
C PHE A 61 4.59 0.62 15.13
N ASP A 62 4.61 0.16 16.38
CA ASP A 62 3.45 -0.53 16.98
C ASP A 62 2.24 0.40 17.08
N GLU A 63 2.45 1.62 17.55
CA GLU A 63 1.40 2.63 17.63
C GLU A 63 0.97 3.14 16.25
N PHE A 64 1.90 3.30 15.30
CA PHE A 64 1.58 3.60 13.91
C PHE A 64 0.64 2.55 13.32
N SER A 65 0.93 1.26 13.56
CA SER A 65 0.14 0.14 13.06
C SER A 65 -1.28 0.16 13.63
N LEU A 66 -1.44 0.47 14.91
CA LEU A 66 -2.76 0.61 15.54
C LEU A 66 -3.55 1.78 14.95
N ARG A 67 -2.93 2.96 14.89
CA ARG A 67 -3.58 4.17 14.33
C ARG A 67 -3.96 3.99 12.87
N TYR A 68 -3.10 3.34 12.08
CA TYR A 68 -3.39 3.07 10.68
C TYR A 68 -4.55 2.09 10.51
N GLN A 69 -4.66 1.04 11.33
CA GLN A 69 -5.83 0.16 11.34
C GLN A 69 -7.13 0.93 11.63
N THR A 70 -7.09 1.91 12.55
CA THR A 70 -8.25 2.78 12.79
C THR A 70 -8.61 3.64 11.57
N GLU A 71 -7.63 4.15 10.82
CA GLU A 71 -7.90 4.87 9.56
C GLU A 71 -8.57 3.96 8.52
N LEU A 72 -8.15 2.70 8.46
CA LEU A 72 -8.67 1.69 7.55
C LEU A 72 -10.12 1.29 7.83
N ASP A 73 -10.61 1.43 9.07
CA ASP A 73 -12.02 1.18 9.42
C ASP A 73 -13.00 2.08 8.64
N SER A 74 -12.54 3.23 8.15
CA SER A 74 -13.32 4.13 7.31
C SER A 74 -13.30 3.75 5.83
N GLN A 75 -12.45 2.81 5.41
CA GLN A 75 -12.20 2.43 4.02
C GLN A 75 -12.64 1.01 3.68
N LYS A 76 -13.64 0.48 4.39
CA LYS A 76 -14.11 -0.91 4.27
C LYS A 76 -14.45 -1.33 2.83
N ASN A 77 -15.06 -0.44 2.04
CA ASN A 77 -15.44 -0.76 0.66
C ASN A 77 -14.23 -1.10 -0.21
N ASP A 78 -13.16 -0.34 -0.07
CA ASP A 78 -11.95 -0.54 -0.87
C ASP A 78 -11.17 -1.78 -0.41
N LEU A 79 -11.13 -2.03 0.90
CA LEU A 79 -10.56 -3.24 1.46
C LEU A 79 -11.29 -4.50 0.99
N LEU A 80 -12.63 -4.47 0.96
CA LEU A 80 -13.44 -5.56 0.42
C LEU A 80 -13.19 -5.77 -1.08
N ARG A 81 -13.08 -4.69 -1.85
CA ARG A 81 -12.76 -4.77 -3.29
C ARG A 81 -11.41 -5.43 -3.52
N LEU A 82 -10.35 -5.00 -2.82
CA LEU A 82 -9.02 -5.60 -2.95
C LEU A 82 -9.00 -7.05 -2.44
N GLY A 83 -9.73 -7.35 -1.36
CA GLY A 83 -9.91 -8.72 -0.88
C GLY A 83 -10.54 -9.64 -1.93
N ASN A 84 -11.57 -9.17 -2.63
CA ASN A 84 -12.21 -9.92 -3.72
C ASN A 84 -11.28 -10.10 -4.94
N ILE A 85 -10.37 -9.16 -5.20
CA ILE A 85 -9.35 -9.31 -6.26
C ILE A 85 -8.33 -10.39 -5.85
N ALA A 86 -7.88 -10.39 -4.59
CA ALA A 86 -6.90 -11.35 -4.09
C ALA A 86 -7.44 -12.80 -3.99
N GLN A 87 -8.76 -12.98 -4.01
CA GLN A 87 -9.41 -14.30 -4.02
C GLN A 87 -9.55 -14.92 -5.42
N LYS A 88 -9.33 -14.14 -6.48
CA LYS A 88 -9.36 -14.62 -7.87
C LYS A 88 -7.99 -15.19 -8.27
#